data_AF-A0A946MDW3-F1
#
_entry.id   AF-A0A946MDW3-F1
#
_cell.length_a   1.000
_cell.length_b   1.000
_cell.length_c   1.000
_cell.angle_alpha   90.00
_cell.angle_beta   90.00
_cell.angle_gamma   90.00
#
_symmetry.space_group_name_H-M   'P 1'
#
loop_
_entity.id
_entity.type
_entity.pdbx_description
1 polymer ?
#
loop_
_entity_poly.entity_id
_entity_poly.type
_entity_poly.pdbx_seq_one_letter_code
_entity_poly.pdbx_strand_id
1 'polypeptide(L)'
;MNTRFSTFACCFAIFFLSISAHAETSIPSIIGENMVLQRNQPIVIWGWDEAGQKVDVSVAGHSAQATTDSDGQWIVSLEKLAAGGPHTIAIKGSSELSLKNVLVGEVWLCSGQSNMEWTVSRSDNAQQEIASSTHPSIRHIKFPHRPSAKPEDNIMSSGWQESEPKTVGAFTAVGYFFARHLQVELDIPIGLIGSNWGGTRIEPWTSPSGFKSVPALKSIADNLADFPAVNPKGQVNHQSALALYNGMIHNFRHFNFQGAIWYQGESNRGDGMMYYEKKKALVNGWRDVFSNPDMPFLFVQLAPYTYGGSVTALPEIWESQTAALQIKNTGMAVTVDIGNIKDIHPRNKQDVGKRLALWALANTYGQKDIVYSGPLYKSHKIDGSKVTISFNHVGDGLA
;
A
#
# COMPACT_ATOMS: atom_id res chain seq x y z
N MET A 1 39.30 -66.64 -49.73
CA MET A 1 39.05 -66.57 -48.26
C MET A 1 37.82 -65.70 -48.07
N ASN A 2 36.68 -66.31 -47.73
CA ASN A 2 35.40 -65.61 -47.54
C ASN A 2 35.28 -65.13 -46.08
N THR A 3 35.25 -63.83 -45.85
CA THR A 3 34.90 -63.22 -44.56
C THR A 3 33.42 -62.86 -44.55
N ARG A 4 32.64 -63.51 -43.67
CA ARG A 4 31.26 -63.14 -43.35
C ARG A 4 31.29 -62.09 -42.23
N PHE A 5 30.76 -60.89 -42.49
CA PHE A 5 30.41 -59.93 -41.45
C PHE A 5 28.96 -60.20 -41.01
N SER A 6 28.76 -60.37 -39.70
CA SER A 6 27.43 -60.42 -39.08
C SER A 6 27.21 -59.09 -38.33
N THR A 7 26.16 -58.37 -38.70
CA THR A 7 25.80 -57.08 -38.10
C THR A 7 24.80 -57.35 -36.99
N PHE A 8 25.21 -57.21 -35.74
CA PHE A 8 24.33 -57.25 -34.57
C PHE A 8 23.74 -55.84 -34.36
N ALA A 9 22.44 -55.66 -34.60
CA ALA A 9 21.73 -54.43 -34.30
C ALA A 9 21.33 -54.44 -32.82
N CYS A 10 21.97 -53.60 -32.01
CA CYS A 10 21.64 -53.41 -30.60
C CYS A 10 20.65 -52.24 -30.48
N CYS A 11 19.37 -52.54 -30.26
CA CYS A 11 18.35 -51.52 -29.98
C CYS A 11 18.50 -51.01 -28.54
N PHE A 12 18.99 -49.79 -28.37
CA PHE A 12 19.01 -49.09 -27.09
C PHE A 12 17.63 -48.44 -26.86
N ALA A 13 16.82 -49.03 -25.97
CA ALA A 13 15.56 -48.44 -25.55
C ALA A 13 15.83 -47.32 -24.53
N ILE A 14 15.66 -46.06 -24.94
CA ILE A 14 15.73 -44.89 -24.06
C ILE A 14 14.39 -44.79 -23.32
N PHE A 15 14.37 -45.17 -22.04
CA PHE A 15 13.26 -44.89 -21.14
C PHE A 15 13.28 -43.39 -20.78
N PHE A 16 12.35 -42.62 -21.32
CA PHE A 16 12.03 -41.29 -20.81
C PHE A 16 11.26 -41.45 -19.50
N LEU A 17 11.91 -41.23 -18.36
CA LEU A 17 11.19 -40.98 -17.11
C LEU A 17 10.52 -39.61 -17.22
N SER A 18 9.20 -39.61 -17.42
CA SER A 18 8.36 -38.44 -17.23
C SER A 18 8.32 -38.11 -15.74
N ILE A 19 9.13 -37.14 -15.32
CA ILE A 19 8.98 -36.52 -14.00
C ILE A 19 7.74 -35.62 -14.10
N SER A 20 6.60 -36.11 -13.64
CA SER A 20 5.42 -35.26 -13.43
C SER A 20 5.75 -34.31 -12.29
N ALA A 21 6.04 -33.05 -12.61
CA ALA A 21 6.07 -31.99 -11.62
C ALA A 21 4.62 -31.72 -11.20
N HIS A 22 4.21 -32.21 -10.04
CA HIS A 22 2.94 -31.85 -9.44
C HIS A 22 3.01 -30.42 -8.94
N ALA A 23 2.02 -29.59 -9.30
CA ALA A 23 1.96 -28.23 -8.79
C ALA A 23 1.43 -28.29 -7.36
N GLU A 24 2.17 -27.73 -6.41
CA GLU A 24 1.73 -27.65 -5.02
C GLU A 24 0.84 -26.41 -4.82
N THR A 25 -0.16 -26.52 -3.94
CA THR A 25 -0.97 -25.38 -3.49
C THR A 25 -0.05 -24.26 -3.00
N SER A 26 -0.19 -23.08 -3.58
CA SER A 26 0.62 -21.90 -3.25
C SER A 26 -0.24 -20.65 -3.11
N ILE A 27 0.28 -19.68 -2.37
CA ILE A 27 -0.37 -18.41 -2.04
C ILE A 27 0.58 -17.24 -2.32
N PRO A 28 0.06 -16.03 -2.60
CA PRO A 28 0.91 -14.85 -2.75
C PRO A 28 1.53 -14.46 -1.41
N SER A 29 2.70 -13.81 -1.44
CA SER A 29 3.47 -13.52 -0.21
C SER A 29 2.79 -12.55 0.76
N ILE A 30 1.74 -11.84 0.33
CA ILE A 30 0.91 -11.00 1.22
C ILE A 30 0.05 -11.85 2.16
N ILE A 31 -0.29 -13.08 1.79
CA ILE A 31 -1.01 -14.02 2.65
C ILE A 31 0.04 -14.93 3.31
N GLY A 32 0.05 -14.97 4.64
CA GLY A 32 1.05 -15.74 5.37
C GLY A 32 0.81 -15.77 6.87
N GLU A 33 1.73 -16.43 7.58
CA GLU A 33 1.75 -16.40 9.04
C GLU A 33 1.95 -14.98 9.57
N ASN A 34 1.50 -14.74 10.81
CA ASN A 34 1.57 -13.44 11.48
C ASN A 34 0.83 -12.31 10.74
N MET A 35 0.00 -12.58 9.73
CA MET A 35 -0.72 -11.50 9.05
C MET A 35 -1.85 -10.90 9.88
N VAL A 36 -2.35 -9.74 9.44
CA VAL A 36 -3.59 -9.14 9.94
C VAL A 36 -4.58 -9.09 8.78
N LEU A 37 -5.78 -9.64 8.97
CA LEU A 37 -6.91 -9.56 8.07
C LEU A 37 -7.79 -8.35 8.37
N GLN A 38 -8.41 -7.77 7.35
CA GLN A 38 -9.36 -6.67 7.54
C GLN A 38 -10.66 -7.18 8.17
N ARG A 39 -11.04 -6.57 9.29
CA ARG A 39 -12.30 -6.84 10.00
C ARG A 39 -13.48 -6.25 9.25
N ASN A 40 -14.68 -6.78 9.54
CA ASN A 40 -15.97 -6.26 9.07
C ASN A 40 -16.14 -6.19 7.54
N GLN A 41 -15.24 -6.81 6.78
CA GLN A 41 -15.33 -7.05 5.35
C GLN A 41 -15.12 -8.54 5.07
N PRO A 42 -15.62 -9.08 3.94
CA PRO A 42 -15.35 -10.47 3.56
C PRO A 42 -13.85 -10.77 3.57
N ILE A 43 -13.49 -11.97 4.04
CA ILE A 43 -12.10 -12.41 4.03
C ILE A 43 -11.81 -13.08 2.70
N VAL A 44 -10.92 -12.50 1.91
CA VAL A 44 -10.56 -13.02 0.59
C VAL A 44 -9.21 -13.71 0.67
N ILE A 45 -9.17 -14.98 0.27
CA ILE A 45 -7.94 -15.78 0.19
C ILE A 45 -7.86 -16.33 -1.24
N TRP A 46 -6.68 -16.26 -1.85
CA TRP A 46 -6.46 -16.69 -3.22
C TRP A 46 -5.07 -17.28 -3.37
N GLY A 47 -4.85 -17.97 -4.48
CA GLY A 47 -3.58 -18.62 -4.75
C GLY A 47 -3.59 -19.37 -6.07
N TRP A 48 -2.66 -20.30 -6.18
CA TRP A 48 -2.51 -21.17 -7.34
C TRP A 48 -2.47 -22.64 -6.93
N ASP A 49 -2.93 -23.50 -7.81
CA ASP A 49 -2.86 -24.96 -7.70
C ASP A 49 -2.96 -25.59 -9.12
N GLU A 50 -2.95 -26.92 -9.22
CA GLU A 50 -3.26 -27.64 -10.47
C GLU A 50 -4.63 -27.22 -11.02
N ALA A 51 -4.78 -27.08 -12.34
CA ALA A 51 -6.05 -26.69 -12.96
C ALA A 51 -7.17 -27.72 -12.69
N GLY A 52 -8.36 -27.24 -12.32
CA GLY A 52 -9.49 -28.09 -11.91
C GLY A 52 -9.41 -28.66 -10.49
N GLN A 53 -8.36 -28.36 -9.73
CA GLN A 53 -8.20 -28.72 -8.32
C GLN A 53 -9.26 -28.01 -7.46
N LYS A 54 -9.86 -28.75 -6.53
CA LYS A 54 -10.71 -28.18 -5.48
C LYS A 54 -9.83 -27.70 -4.33
N VAL A 55 -10.06 -26.47 -3.89
CA VAL A 55 -9.36 -25.86 -2.77
C VAL A 55 -10.37 -25.48 -1.69
N ASP A 56 -10.18 -26.05 -0.50
CA ASP A 56 -10.93 -25.78 0.72
C ASP A 56 -10.15 -24.80 1.60
N VAL A 57 -10.77 -23.70 2.02
CA VAL A 57 -10.16 -22.75 2.96
C VAL A 57 -11.06 -22.60 4.17
N SER A 58 -10.46 -22.60 5.37
CA SER A 58 -11.19 -22.36 6.61
C SER A 58 -10.41 -21.45 7.58
N VAL A 59 -11.15 -20.61 8.30
CA VAL A 59 -10.64 -19.75 9.37
C VAL A 59 -11.76 -19.45 10.37
N ALA A 60 -11.45 -19.50 11.66
CA ALA A 60 -12.38 -19.17 12.74
C ALA A 60 -13.74 -19.90 12.67
N GLY A 61 -13.78 -21.14 12.16
CA GLY A 61 -15.01 -21.93 12.02
C GLY A 61 -15.82 -21.64 10.74
N HIS A 62 -15.43 -20.64 9.94
CA HIS A 62 -15.98 -20.39 8.62
C HIS A 62 -15.16 -21.13 7.56
N SER A 63 -15.81 -21.61 6.50
CA SER A 63 -15.14 -22.29 5.39
C SER A 63 -15.76 -21.94 4.05
N ALA A 64 -14.94 -21.91 3.01
CA ALA A 64 -15.35 -21.73 1.63
C ALA A 64 -14.52 -22.63 0.70
N GLN A 65 -15.08 -22.94 -0.46
CA GLN A 65 -14.41 -23.75 -1.49
C GLN A 65 -14.33 -22.97 -2.81
N ALA A 66 -13.26 -23.22 -3.55
CA ALA A 66 -13.11 -22.82 -4.94
C ALA A 66 -12.57 -23.99 -5.76
N THR A 67 -12.75 -23.91 -7.08
CA THR A 67 -12.04 -24.76 -8.03
C THR A 67 -11.10 -23.87 -8.82
N THR A 68 -9.87 -24.30 -9.02
CA THR A 68 -8.92 -23.58 -9.88
C THR A 68 -9.41 -23.47 -11.31
N ASP A 69 -9.15 -22.33 -11.93
CA ASP A 69 -9.40 -22.11 -13.34
C ASP A 69 -8.34 -22.78 -14.24
N SER A 70 -8.42 -22.52 -15.55
CA SER A 70 -7.48 -23.07 -16.54
C SER A 70 -6.04 -22.59 -16.36
N ASP A 71 -5.85 -21.45 -15.68
CA ASP A 71 -4.54 -20.88 -15.36
C ASP A 71 -4.07 -21.32 -13.96
N GLY A 72 -4.80 -22.21 -13.30
CA GLY A 72 -4.50 -22.72 -11.97
C GLY A 72 -4.85 -21.75 -10.84
N GLN A 73 -5.53 -20.63 -11.12
CA GLN A 73 -5.87 -19.64 -10.09
C GLN A 73 -7.15 -20.02 -9.34
N TRP A 74 -7.15 -19.83 -8.03
CA TRP A 74 -8.34 -19.97 -7.20
C TRP A 74 -8.50 -18.76 -6.28
N ILE A 75 -9.74 -18.42 -5.97
CA ILE A 75 -10.11 -17.36 -5.02
C ILE A 75 -11.35 -17.78 -4.25
N VAL A 76 -11.31 -17.62 -2.93
CA VAL A 76 -12.45 -17.83 -2.04
C VAL A 76 -12.76 -16.54 -1.29
N SER A 77 -14.03 -16.35 -0.97
CA SER A 77 -14.51 -15.29 -0.09
C SER A 77 -15.22 -15.94 1.09
N LEU A 78 -14.69 -15.72 2.29
CA LEU A 78 -15.29 -16.16 3.55
C LEU A 78 -16.06 -15.02 4.20
N GLU A 79 -16.95 -15.36 5.13
CA GLU A 79 -17.69 -14.37 5.90
C GLU A 79 -16.76 -13.41 6.66
N LYS A 80 -17.25 -12.18 6.86
CA LYS A 80 -16.54 -11.15 7.61
C LYS A 80 -16.33 -11.58 9.06
N LEU A 81 -15.16 -11.27 9.61
CA LEU A 81 -14.83 -11.52 11.01
C LEU A 81 -14.78 -10.21 11.80
N ALA A 82 -15.14 -10.29 13.08
CA ALA A 82 -14.87 -9.23 14.06
C ALA A 82 -13.37 -9.19 14.39
N ALA A 83 -12.90 -8.09 15.00
CA ALA A 83 -11.51 -7.99 15.44
C ALA A 83 -11.18 -9.05 16.49
N GLY A 84 -9.97 -9.61 16.45
CA GLY A 84 -9.52 -10.64 17.39
C GLY A 84 -8.47 -11.58 16.83
N GLY A 85 -8.44 -12.79 17.38
CA GLY A 85 -7.44 -13.82 17.11
C GLY A 85 -6.54 -14.09 18.33
N PRO A 86 -5.46 -14.87 18.17
CA PRO A 86 -4.99 -15.45 16.92
C PRO A 86 -5.90 -16.57 16.40
N HIS A 87 -6.01 -16.64 15.07
CA HIS A 87 -6.65 -17.72 14.33
C HIS A 87 -5.61 -18.50 13.51
N THR A 88 -6.03 -19.67 13.03
CA THR A 88 -5.30 -20.45 12.02
C THR A 88 -6.13 -20.47 10.74
N ILE A 89 -5.52 -20.16 9.60
CA ILE A 89 -6.10 -20.42 8.28
C ILE A 89 -5.59 -21.79 7.82
N ALA A 90 -6.51 -22.70 7.49
CA ALA A 90 -6.18 -23.97 6.85
C ALA A 90 -6.62 -23.93 5.38
N ILE A 91 -5.71 -24.26 4.47
CA ILE A 91 -5.94 -24.33 3.03
C ILE A 91 -5.63 -25.76 2.60
N LYS A 92 -6.57 -26.44 1.94
CA LYS A 92 -6.41 -27.81 1.47
C LYS A 92 -6.70 -27.86 -0.04
N GLY A 93 -5.64 -27.98 -0.83
CA GLY A 93 -5.70 -28.21 -2.27
C GLY A 93 -5.01 -29.51 -2.64
N SER A 94 -4.12 -29.48 -3.64
CA SER A 94 -3.19 -30.59 -3.91
C SER A 94 -2.20 -30.82 -2.77
N SER A 95 -1.87 -29.77 -2.01
CA SER A 95 -1.13 -29.82 -0.74
C SER A 95 -1.89 -29.06 0.35
N GLU A 96 -1.52 -29.31 1.61
CA GLU A 96 -2.13 -28.60 2.75
C GLU A 96 -1.20 -27.50 3.27
N LEU A 97 -1.74 -26.28 3.45
CA LEU A 97 -1.07 -25.15 4.11
C LEU A 97 -1.81 -24.80 5.41
N SER A 98 -1.05 -24.46 6.45
CA SER A 98 -1.60 -23.98 7.72
C SER A 98 -0.88 -22.69 8.13
N LEU A 99 -1.60 -21.56 8.04
CA LEU A 99 -1.08 -20.24 8.40
C LEU A 99 -1.49 -19.93 9.83
N LYS A 100 -0.50 -19.82 10.71
CA LYS A 100 -0.72 -19.61 12.15
C LYS A 100 -0.61 -18.14 12.52
N ASN A 101 -1.10 -17.84 13.72
CA ASN A 101 -1.00 -16.53 14.33
C ASN A 101 -1.61 -15.43 13.45
N VAL A 102 -2.79 -15.66 12.89
CA VAL A 102 -3.48 -14.66 12.05
C VAL A 102 -4.40 -13.83 12.93
N LEU A 103 -4.25 -12.50 12.90
CA LEU A 103 -5.16 -11.58 13.60
C LEU A 103 -6.21 -11.01 12.63
N VAL A 104 -7.32 -10.54 13.17
CA VAL A 104 -8.32 -9.76 12.45
C VAL A 104 -8.39 -8.37 13.09
N GLY A 105 -8.31 -7.32 12.28
CA GLY A 105 -8.18 -5.94 12.75
C GLY A 105 -8.32 -4.93 11.61
N GLU A 106 -7.64 -3.80 11.70
CA GLU A 106 -7.60 -2.80 10.62
C GLU A 106 -6.33 -2.97 9.80
N VAL A 107 -6.42 -2.95 8.48
CA VAL A 107 -5.25 -3.01 7.60
C VAL A 107 -5.14 -1.71 6.80
N TRP A 108 -3.94 -1.15 6.72
CA TRP A 108 -3.67 0.09 6.00
C TRP A 108 -2.48 -0.03 5.04
N LEU A 109 -2.68 0.44 3.81
CA LEU A 109 -1.62 0.52 2.80
C LEU A 109 -0.76 1.78 3.02
N CYS A 110 0.53 1.59 3.24
CA CYS A 110 1.52 2.63 3.52
C CYS A 110 2.38 2.89 2.29
N SER A 111 2.04 3.92 1.50
CA SER A 111 2.64 4.16 0.19
C SER A 111 3.15 5.57 -0.06
N GLY A 112 3.97 5.70 -1.10
CA GLY A 112 4.57 6.96 -1.52
C GLY A 112 6.07 6.82 -1.68
N GLN A 113 6.81 7.86 -1.33
CA GLN A 113 8.26 7.94 -1.54
C GLN A 113 9.05 7.88 -0.22
N SER A 114 10.23 8.49 -0.20
CA SER A 114 11.26 8.33 0.83
C SER A 114 10.80 8.73 2.23
N ASN A 115 9.86 9.67 2.35
CA ASN A 115 9.28 10.03 3.64
C ASN A 115 8.28 8.99 4.17
N MET A 116 7.60 8.23 3.31
CA MET A 116 6.83 7.03 3.70
C MET A 116 7.77 5.84 3.97
N GLU A 117 8.82 5.68 3.17
CA GLU A 117 9.83 4.62 3.33
C GLU A 117 10.71 4.83 4.57
N TRP A 118 10.75 6.05 5.10
CA TRP A 118 11.52 6.39 6.28
C TRP A 118 11.24 5.45 7.45
N THR A 119 12.28 4.99 8.12
CA THR A 119 12.17 3.92 9.12
C THR A 119 12.14 4.46 10.54
N VAL A 120 11.58 3.68 11.48
CA VAL A 120 11.58 4.03 12.91
C VAL A 120 13.00 4.23 13.43
N SER A 121 13.97 3.40 13.00
CA SER A 121 15.40 3.53 13.36
C SER A 121 16.04 4.86 12.95
N ARG A 122 15.44 5.61 12.03
CA ARG A 122 15.93 6.90 11.53
C ARG A 122 15.12 8.09 12.06
N SER A 123 14.09 7.84 12.85
CA SER A 123 13.20 8.87 13.39
C SER A 123 13.71 9.44 14.70
N ASP A 124 13.09 10.52 15.19
CA ASP A 124 13.40 11.04 16.53
C ASP A 124 13.09 9.99 17.59
N ASN A 125 13.86 9.98 18.69
CA ASN A 125 13.73 9.03 19.81
C ASN A 125 13.80 7.54 19.41
N ALA A 126 14.42 7.20 18.27
CA ALA A 126 14.43 5.84 17.73
C ALA A 126 14.80 4.74 18.75
N GLN A 127 15.80 4.99 19.60
CA GLN A 127 16.21 4.01 20.63
C GLN A 127 15.10 3.73 21.64
N GLN A 128 14.43 4.77 22.14
CA GLN A 128 13.30 4.63 23.05
C GLN A 128 12.13 3.93 22.37
N GLU A 129 11.79 4.36 21.15
CA GLU A 129 10.67 3.80 20.38
C GLU A 129 10.87 2.32 20.06
N ILE A 130 12.11 1.90 19.77
CA ILE A 130 12.48 0.50 19.55
C ILE A 130 12.45 -0.28 20.86
N ALA A 131 13.00 0.27 21.94
CA ALA A 131 13.02 -0.43 23.22
C ALA A 131 11.62 -0.67 23.79
N SER A 132 10.68 0.26 23.56
CA SER A 132 9.30 0.17 24.06
C SER A 132 8.34 -0.55 23.11
N SER A 133 8.77 -1.01 21.94
CA SER A 133 7.87 -1.55 20.91
C SER A 133 7.43 -2.99 21.24
N THR A 134 6.71 -3.23 22.32
CA THR A 134 6.19 -4.56 22.68
C THR A 134 4.71 -4.66 22.31
N HIS A 135 4.41 -4.49 21.02
CA HIS A 135 3.04 -4.37 20.50
C HIS A 135 2.76 -5.41 19.40
N PRO A 136 2.69 -6.72 19.72
CA PRO A 136 2.55 -7.79 18.72
C PRO A 136 1.25 -7.73 17.90
N SER A 137 0.25 -6.96 18.37
CA SER A 137 -0.98 -6.66 17.63
C SER A 137 -0.80 -5.63 16.51
N ILE A 138 0.34 -4.93 16.46
CA ILE A 138 0.75 -4.09 15.34
C ILE A 138 1.71 -4.90 14.48
N ARG A 139 1.39 -5.05 13.19
CA ARG A 139 2.17 -5.89 12.28
C ARG A 139 2.42 -5.20 10.97
N HIS A 140 3.55 -5.49 10.36
CA HIS A 140 3.97 -4.87 9.11
C HIS A 140 4.54 -5.90 8.15
N ILE A 141 4.19 -5.76 6.88
CA ILE A 141 4.81 -6.48 5.76
C ILE A 141 5.41 -5.43 4.81
N LYS A 142 6.69 -5.56 4.48
CA LYS A 142 7.38 -4.66 3.54
C LYS A 142 7.58 -5.37 2.20
N PHE A 143 7.12 -4.75 1.14
CA PHE A 143 7.39 -5.19 -0.23
C PHE A 143 8.66 -4.53 -0.78
N PRO A 144 9.47 -5.28 -1.57
CA PRO A 144 10.67 -4.76 -2.19
C PRO A 144 10.35 -3.81 -3.33
N HIS A 145 11.35 -3.04 -3.74
CA HIS A 145 11.29 -2.19 -4.92
C HIS A 145 11.27 -3.04 -6.19
N ARG A 146 10.11 -3.12 -6.84
CA ARG A 146 9.91 -4.00 -8.01
C ARG A 146 9.10 -3.28 -9.08
N PRO A 147 9.74 -2.54 -10.01
CA PRO A 147 9.03 -2.04 -11.18
C PRO A 147 8.74 -3.22 -12.12
N SER A 148 7.57 -3.23 -12.75
CA SER A 148 7.22 -4.26 -13.74
C SER A 148 6.56 -3.69 -14.99
N ALA A 149 6.87 -4.32 -16.13
CA ALA A 149 6.29 -4.01 -17.43
C ALA A 149 4.82 -4.43 -17.52
N LYS A 150 4.42 -5.42 -16.74
CA LYS A 150 3.06 -5.95 -16.70
C LYS A 150 2.60 -6.10 -15.26
N PRO A 151 1.28 -6.07 -15.01
CA PRO A 151 0.76 -6.36 -13.68
C PRO A 151 1.26 -7.70 -13.15
N GLU A 152 1.81 -7.70 -11.93
CA GLU A 152 2.29 -8.90 -11.25
C GLU A 152 1.21 -9.37 -10.27
N ASP A 153 1.03 -10.69 -10.17
CA ASP A 153 0.07 -11.29 -9.23
C ASP A 153 0.68 -11.68 -7.90
N ASN A 154 2.02 -11.81 -7.85
CA ASN A 154 2.76 -12.06 -6.63
C ASN A 154 4.13 -11.39 -6.67
N ILE A 155 4.50 -10.74 -5.58
CA ILE A 155 5.83 -10.19 -5.34
C ILE A 155 6.34 -10.81 -4.06
N MET A 156 7.53 -11.40 -4.08
CA MET A 156 8.10 -11.99 -2.87
C MET A 156 8.47 -10.91 -1.85
N SER A 157 8.05 -11.10 -0.61
CA SER A 157 8.37 -10.27 0.54
C SER A 157 9.07 -11.09 1.62
N SER A 158 9.49 -10.43 2.70
CA SER A 158 10.00 -11.09 3.90
C SER A 158 8.89 -11.61 4.84
N GLY A 159 7.62 -11.57 4.41
CA GLY A 159 6.47 -11.90 5.24
C GLY A 159 6.11 -10.83 6.28
N TRP A 160 5.03 -11.11 7.02
CA TRP A 160 4.54 -10.25 8.09
C TRP A 160 5.41 -10.36 9.35
N GLN A 161 5.69 -9.21 9.96
CA GLN A 161 6.47 -9.10 11.18
C GLN A 161 5.64 -8.42 12.26
N GLU A 162 5.68 -8.97 13.48
CA GLU A 162 5.13 -8.33 14.67
C GLU A 162 5.98 -7.12 15.07
N SER A 163 5.37 -6.12 15.72
CA SER A 163 6.10 -5.01 16.31
C SER A 163 6.76 -5.46 17.62
N GLU A 164 8.07 -5.66 17.54
CA GLU A 164 8.95 -6.03 18.64
C GLU A 164 10.30 -5.32 18.48
N PRO A 165 11.12 -5.17 19.55
CA PRO A 165 12.36 -4.38 19.47
C PRO A 165 13.33 -4.81 18.35
N LYS A 166 13.31 -6.10 17.96
CA LYS A 166 14.17 -6.61 16.88
C LYS A 166 13.67 -6.29 15.46
N THR A 167 12.40 -5.92 15.28
CA THR A 167 11.78 -5.74 13.95
C THR A 167 11.38 -4.29 13.68
N VAL A 168 10.89 -3.57 14.70
CA VAL A 168 10.23 -2.27 14.51
C VAL A 168 11.14 -1.23 13.87
N GLY A 169 12.45 -1.33 14.11
CA GLY A 169 13.45 -0.42 13.54
C GLY A 169 13.42 -0.36 12.01
N ALA A 170 12.92 -1.39 11.33
CA ALA A 170 12.80 -1.47 9.88
C ALA A 170 11.40 -1.09 9.35
N PHE A 171 10.42 -0.85 10.22
CA PHE A 171 9.06 -0.50 9.79
C PHE A 171 9.03 0.92 9.22
N THR A 172 8.08 1.19 8.32
CA THR A 172 7.73 2.57 7.96
C THR A 172 7.38 3.34 9.24
N ALA A 173 8.07 4.44 9.51
CA ALA A 173 7.89 5.21 10.73
C ALA A 173 6.51 5.86 10.77
N VAL A 174 6.10 6.49 9.67
CA VAL A 174 4.78 7.13 9.57
C VAL A 174 3.66 6.11 9.76
N GLY A 175 3.76 4.94 9.09
CA GLY A 175 2.79 3.87 9.27
C GLY A 175 2.79 3.29 10.70
N TYR A 176 3.95 3.09 11.31
CA TYR A 176 4.06 2.59 12.68
C TYR A 176 3.43 3.55 13.71
N PHE A 177 3.74 4.84 13.65
CA PHE A 177 3.18 5.82 14.59
C PHE A 177 1.69 6.07 14.36
N PHE A 178 1.23 5.96 13.11
CA PHE A 178 -0.19 5.91 12.77
C PHE A 178 -0.87 4.70 13.42
N ALA A 179 -0.32 3.50 13.25
CA ALA A 179 -0.86 2.27 13.83
C ALA A 179 -0.88 2.30 15.35
N ARG A 180 0.15 2.84 16.00
CA ARG A 180 0.19 2.97 17.46
C ARG A 180 -0.92 3.85 18.00
N HIS A 181 -1.17 4.99 17.37
CA HIS A 181 -2.28 5.85 17.79
C HIS A 181 -3.63 5.17 17.58
N LEU A 182 -3.85 4.54 16.42
CA LEU A 182 -5.09 3.80 16.19
C LEU A 182 -5.28 2.63 17.15
N GLN A 183 -4.23 1.86 17.43
CA GLN A 183 -4.32 0.69 18.30
C GLN A 183 -4.67 1.10 19.74
N VAL A 184 -4.12 2.21 20.24
CA VAL A 184 -4.45 2.73 21.58
C VAL A 184 -5.92 3.17 21.65
N GLU A 185 -6.43 3.82 20.62
CA GLU A 185 -7.78 4.39 20.61
C GLU A 185 -8.88 3.37 20.27
N LEU A 186 -8.55 2.36 19.47
CA LEU A 186 -9.52 1.36 19.00
C LEU A 186 -9.42 0.03 19.74
N ASP A 187 -8.30 -0.24 20.42
CA ASP A 187 -7.98 -1.49 21.12
C ASP A 187 -8.16 -2.75 20.25
N ILE A 188 -7.60 -2.71 19.04
CA ILE A 188 -7.67 -3.80 18.05
C ILE A 188 -6.33 -4.00 17.31
N PRO A 189 -6.10 -5.17 16.68
CA PRO A 189 -4.94 -5.37 15.82
C PRO A 189 -4.88 -4.40 14.65
N ILE A 190 -3.67 -3.96 14.28
CA ILE A 190 -3.41 -3.08 13.13
C ILE A 190 -2.35 -3.70 12.22
N GLY A 191 -2.69 -3.92 10.96
CA GLY A 191 -1.78 -4.36 9.90
C GLY A 191 -1.33 -3.21 9.01
N LEU A 192 -0.06 -3.21 8.62
CA LEU A 192 0.54 -2.22 7.73
C LEU A 192 1.16 -2.91 6.52
N ILE A 193 0.70 -2.55 5.32
CA ILE A 193 1.30 -3.01 4.06
C ILE A 193 2.23 -1.91 3.56
N GLY A 194 3.54 -2.13 3.65
CA GLY A 194 4.56 -1.19 3.18
C GLY A 194 4.86 -1.36 1.70
N SER A 195 4.39 -0.45 0.86
CA SER A 195 4.70 -0.38 -0.58
C SER A 195 5.10 1.05 -0.93
N ASN A 196 6.39 1.36 -0.83
CA ASN A 196 6.91 2.73 -0.94
C ASN A 196 8.34 2.70 -1.46
N TRP A 197 8.74 3.76 -2.20
CA TRP A 197 10.07 3.87 -2.81
C TRP A 197 10.50 5.34 -2.97
N GLY A 198 11.61 5.71 -2.32
CA GLY A 198 12.29 7.00 -2.48
C GLY A 198 12.45 7.53 -3.90
N GLY A 199 12.13 8.82 -4.08
CA GLY A 199 12.39 9.56 -5.31
C GLY A 199 11.36 9.35 -6.42
N THR A 200 10.37 8.48 -6.25
CA THR A 200 9.35 8.23 -7.27
C THR A 200 8.37 9.40 -7.41
N ARG A 201 8.00 9.69 -8.65
CA ARG A 201 6.83 10.53 -8.95
C ARG A 201 5.52 9.77 -8.69
N ILE A 202 4.37 10.43 -8.81
CA ILE A 202 3.03 9.82 -8.59
C ILE A 202 2.57 8.94 -9.76
N GLU A 203 2.96 9.28 -10.99
CA GLU A 203 2.52 8.63 -12.23
C GLU A 203 2.80 7.11 -12.28
N PRO A 204 3.96 6.59 -11.80
CA PRO A 204 4.22 5.16 -11.78
C PRO A 204 3.27 4.35 -10.91
N TRP A 205 2.65 4.96 -9.89
CA TRP A 205 1.77 4.31 -8.92
C TRP A 205 0.30 4.30 -9.34
N THR A 206 -0.04 5.10 -10.35
CA THR A 206 -1.41 5.28 -10.83
C THR A 206 -1.80 4.13 -11.75
N SER A 207 -2.99 3.55 -11.52
CA SER A 207 -3.53 2.47 -12.35
C SER A 207 -4.01 2.97 -13.71
N PRO A 208 -4.22 2.07 -14.70
CA PRO A 208 -4.83 2.42 -15.98
C PRO A 208 -6.22 3.08 -15.81
N SER A 209 -7.06 2.56 -14.91
CA SER A 209 -8.39 3.14 -14.62
C SER A 209 -8.27 4.52 -13.97
N GLY A 210 -7.27 4.73 -13.13
CA GLY A 210 -6.95 6.03 -12.55
C GLY A 210 -6.70 7.10 -13.61
N PHE A 211 -5.78 6.86 -14.54
CA PHE A 211 -5.48 7.79 -15.63
C PHE A 211 -6.70 8.08 -16.51
N LYS A 212 -7.48 7.04 -16.84
CA LYS A 212 -8.71 7.18 -17.66
C LYS A 212 -9.81 7.99 -16.95
N SER A 213 -9.82 8.01 -15.61
CA SER A 213 -10.85 8.71 -14.84
C SER A 213 -10.71 10.23 -14.81
N VAL A 214 -9.58 10.79 -15.27
CA VAL A 214 -9.27 12.23 -15.15
C VAL A 214 -8.99 12.83 -16.53
N PRO A 215 -9.89 13.70 -17.06
CA PRO A 215 -9.73 14.29 -18.39
C PRO A 215 -8.41 15.05 -18.60
N ALA A 216 -7.88 15.70 -17.56
CA ALA A 216 -6.62 16.43 -17.62
C ALA A 216 -5.39 15.54 -17.89
N LEU A 217 -5.52 14.21 -17.73
CA LEU A 217 -4.45 13.24 -17.96
C LEU A 217 -4.64 12.43 -19.26
N LYS A 218 -5.51 12.91 -20.16
CA LYS A 218 -5.84 12.24 -21.43
C LYS A 218 -4.60 11.87 -22.24
N SER A 219 -3.57 12.71 -22.26
CA SER A 219 -2.32 12.42 -22.98
C SER A 219 -1.60 11.15 -22.49
N ILE A 220 -1.70 10.81 -21.21
CA ILE A 220 -1.18 9.54 -20.69
C ILE A 220 -2.20 8.42 -20.93
N ALA A 221 -3.48 8.70 -20.68
CA ALA A 221 -4.56 7.71 -20.80
C ALA A 221 -4.72 7.14 -22.22
N ASP A 222 -4.54 7.96 -23.25
CA ASP A 222 -4.61 7.54 -24.67
C ASP A 222 -3.42 6.67 -25.08
N ASN A 223 -2.28 6.76 -24.37
CA ASN A 223 -1.02 6.11 -24.73
C ASN A 223 -0.58 5.07 -23.69
N LEU A 224 -1.52 4.50 -22.93
CA LEU A 224 -1.20 3.53 -21.87
C LEU A 224 -0.46 2.28 -22.37
N ALA A 225 -0.63 1.91 -23.64
CA ALA A 225 0.08 0.79 -24.26
C ALA A 225 1.59 1.03 -24.41
N ASP A 226 2.04 2.29 -24.39
CA ASP A 226 3.45 2.66 -24.49
C ASP A 226 4.15 2.66 -23.12
N PHE A 227 3.40 2.38 -22.05
CA PHE A 227 3.87 2.41 -20.68
C PHE A 227 3.84 1.02 -20.02
N PRO A 228 4.80 0.73 -19.12
CA PRO A 228 5.95 1.57 -18.77
C PRO A 228 7.05 1.52 -19.84
N ALA A 229 7.87 2.57 -19.89
CA ALA A 229 9.06 2.62 -20.72
C ALA A 229 10.08 1.54 -20.29
N VAL A 230 10.49 0.71 -21.23
CA VAL A 230 11.50 -0.35 -21.06
C VAL A 230 12.71 -0.03 -21.93
N ASN A 231 13.90 -0.07 -21.35
CA ASN A 231 15.13 0.18 -22.10
C ASN A 231 15.52 -1.03 -22.98
N PRO A 232 16.48 -0.90 -23.92
CA PRO A 232 16.91 -2.01 -24.78
C PRO A 232 17.48 -3.23 -24.04
N LYS A 233 17.81 -3.11 -22.75
CA LYS A 233 18.26 -4.22 -21.89
C LYS A 233 17.10 -4.90 -21.14
N GLY A 234 15.85 -4.55 -21.44
CA GLY A 234 14.66 -5.08 -20.78
C GLY A 234 14.40 -4.50 -19.38
N GLN A 235 15.09 -3.42 -18.98
CA GLN A 235 14.89 -2.83 -17.66
C GLN A 235 13.75 -1.80 -17.69
N VAL A 236 12.79 -1.97 -16.78
CA VAL A 236 11.65 -1.07 -16.62
C VAL A 236 12.10 0.22 -15.93
N ASN A 237 11.78 1.37 -16.53
CA ASN A 237 11.96 2.64 -15.87
C ASN A 237 10.92 2.82 -14.75
N HIS A 238 11.36 2.76 -13.49
CA HIS A 238 10.51 2.92 -12.31
C HIS A 238 9.81 4.29 -12.20
N GLN A 239 10.25 5.30 -12.97
CA GLN A 239 9.60 6.61 -13.05
C GLN A 239 8.54 6.68 -14.16
N SER A 240 8.42 5.63 -14.97
CA SER A 240 7.42 5.57 -16.03
C SER A 240 6.04 5.24 -15.47
N ALA A 241 4.99 5.78 -16.10
CA ALA A 241 3.62 5.46 -15.72
C ALA A 241 3.39 3.94 -15.68
N LEU A 242 2.51 3.48 -14.80
CA LEU A 242 2.18 2.06 -14.54
C LEU A 242 3.30 1.21 -13.92
N ALA A 243 4.58 1.61 -13.98
CA ALA A 243 5.69 0.74 -13.60
C ALA A 243 5.60 0.20 -12.16
N LEU A 244 5.19 1.05 -11.21
CA LEU A 244 5.08 0.67 -9.80
C LEU A 244 3.68 0.19 -9.42
N TYR A 245 2.64 0.64 -10.12
CA TYR A 245 1.32 0.04 -10.03
C TYR A 245 1.41 -1.46 -10.35
N ASN A 246 2.01 -1.78 -11.49
CA ASN A 246 2.17 -3.13 -11.99
C ASN A 246 2.90 -4.06 -11.02
N GLY A 247 4.04 -3.61 -10.49
CA GLY A 247 4.93 -4.46 -9.69
C GLY A 247 4.88 -4.22 -8.18
N MET A 248 4.14 -3.24 -7.67
CA MET A 248 4.11 -2.92 -6.23
C MET A 248 2.70 -2.63 -5.68
N ILE A 249 1.64 -2.61 -6.50
CA ILE A 249 0.26 -2.34 -6.06
C ILE A 249 -0.70 -3.43 -6.53
N HIS A 250 -0.60 -3.86 -7.79
CA HIS A 250 -1.54 -4.79 -8.43
C HIS A 250 -1.66 -6.15 -7.72
N ASN A 251 -0.56 -6.62 -7.13
CA ASN A 251 -0.51 -7.89 -6.39
C ASN A 251 -1.34 -7.86 -5.08
N PHE A 252 -1.89 -6.70 -4.69
CA PHE A 252 -2.77 -6.54 -3.53
C PHE A 252 -4.26 -6.47 -3.90
N ARG A 253 -4.62 -6.49 -5.20
CA ARG A 253 -5.98 -6.17 -5.68
C ARG A 253 -7.12 -6.97 -5.03
N HIS A 254 -6.83 -8.18 -4.55
CA HIS A 254 -7.79 -9.05 -3.89
C HIS A 254 -7.80 -8.91 -2.35
N PHE A 255 -6.81 -8.21 -1.78
CA PHE A 255 -6.70 -8.00 -0.34
C PHE A 255 -7.60 -6.84 0.10
N ASN A 256 -8.54 -7.13 0.99
CA ASN A 256 -9.36 -6.09 1.61
C ASN A 256 -8.55 -5.36 2.69
N PHE A 257 -8.53 -4.03 2.64
CA PHE A 257 -7.93 -3.18 3.67
C PHE A 257 -8.74 -1.89 3.86
N GLN A 258 -8.64 -1.31 5.05
CA GLN A 258 -9.48 -0.19 5.47
C GLN A 258 -9.19 1.09 4.69
N GLY A 259 -7.94 1.36 4.36
CA GLY A 259 -7.57 2.59 3.67
C GLY A 259 -6.09 2.67 3.30
N ALA A 260 -5.70 3.80 2.74
CA ALA A 260 -4.32 4.10 2.38
C ALA A 260 -3.81 5.38 3.06
N ILE A 261 -2.54 5.36 3.46
CA ILE A 261 -1.78 6.54 3.83
C ILE A 261 -0.69 6.80 2.78
N TRP A 262 -0.59 8.04 2.33
CA TRP A 262 0.26 8.43 1.20
C TRP A 262 1.18 9.60 1.54
N TYR A 263 2.49 9.39 1.45
CA TYR A 263 3.47 10.47 1.63
C TYR A 263 4.39 10.58 0.42
N GLN A 264 4.01 11.49 -0.48
CA GLN A 264 4.74 11.81 -1.69
C GLN A 264 4.33 13.19 -2.21
N GLY A 265 5.22 13.79 -2.99
CA GLY A 265 4.98 15.01 -3.74
C GLY A 265 6.28 15.70 -4.11
N GLU A 266 7.37 15.41 -3.41
CA GLU A 266 8.66 16.08 -3.57
C GLU A 266 9.20 15.93 -5.00
N SER A 267 9.04 14.75 -5.61
CA SER A 267 9.42 14.52 -7.03
C SER A 267 8.45 15.13 -8.05
N ASN A 268 7.28 15.60 -7.61
CA ASN A 268 6.27 16.30 -8.42
C ASN A 268 6.08 17.78 -8.04
N ARG A 269 6.95 18.35 -7.19
CA ARG A 269 6.83 19.73 -6.67
C ARG A 269 6.65 20.81 -7.73
N GLY A 270 7.15 20.59 -8.96
CA GLY A 270 7.04 21.52 -10.07
C GLY A 270 5.79 21.34 -10.94
N ASP A 271 4.86 20.45 -10.55
CA ASP A 271 3.67 20.17 -11.35
C ASP A 271 2.52 21.17 -11.10
N GLY A 272 2.59 21.97 -10.03
CA GLY A 272 1.51 22.85 -9.59
C GLY A 272 0.16 22.12 -9.47
N MET A 273 -0.93 22.75 -9.95
CA MET A 273 -2.27 22.15 -9.89
C MET A 273 -2.44 20.87 -10.73
N MET A 274 -1.50 20.55 -11.63
CA MET A 274 -1.52 19.25 -12.30
C MET A 274 -1.29 18.10 -11.29
N TYR A 275 -0.64 18.36 -10.16
CA TYR A 275 -0.52 17.36 -9.09
C TYR A 275 -1.88 16.98 -8.49
N TYR A 276 -2.82 17.93 -8.36
CA TYR A 276 -4.19 17.65 -7.91
C TYR A 276 -4.91 16.71 -8.89
N GLU A 277 -4.77 16.94 -10.19
CA GLU A 277 -5.32 16.04 -11.23
C GLU A 277 -4.72 14.63 -11.15
N LYS A 278 -3.41 14.53 -10.94
CA LYS A 278 -2.72 13.24 -10.73
C LYS A 278 -3.15 12.56 -9.44
N LYS A 279 -3.41 13.33 -8.38
CA LYS A 279 -3.91 12.81 -7.11
C LYS A 279 -5.32 12.24 -7.26
N LYS A 280 -6.22 12.90 -7.99
CA LYS A 280 -7.54 12.35 -8.36
C LYS A 280 -7.39 11.01 -9.07
N ALA A 281 -6.50 10.93 -10.07
CA ALA A 281 -6.26 9.70 -10.81
C ALA A 281 -5.74 8.56 -9.91
N LEU A 282 -4.78 8.84 -9.03
CA LEU A 282 -4.27 7.86 -8.07
C LEU A 282 -5.39 7.34 -7.17
N VAL A 283 -6.14 8.24 -6.53
CA VAL A 283 -7.20 7.88 -5.57
C VAL A 283 -8.32 7.10 -6.25
N ASN A 284 -8.84 7.61 -7.38
CA ASN A 284 -9.90 6.93 -8.12
C ASN A 284 -9.44 5.57 -8.64
N GLY A 285 -8.23 5.50 -9.18
CA GLY A 285 -7.65 4.27 -9.71
C GLY A 285 -7.48 3.20 -8.65
N TRP A 286 -7.03 3.56 -7.44
CA TRP A 286 -6.91 2.60 -6.34
C TRP A 286 -8.26 2.17 -5.79
N ARG A 287 -9.21 3.09 -5.66
CA ARG A 287 -10.59 2.75 -5.26
C ARG A 287 -11.24 1.76 -6.21
N ASP A 288 -10.98 1.89 -7.50
CA ASP A 288 -11.41 0.94 -8.53
C ASP A 288 -10.69 -0.41 -8.40
N VAL A 289 -9.36 -0.41 -8.34
CA VAL A 289 -8.53 -1.63 -8.21
C VAL A 289 -8.90 -2.46 -6.98
N PHE A 290 -9.18 -1.80 -5.85
CA PHE A 290 -9.54 -2.45 -4.59
C PHE A 290 -11.05 -2.58 -4.38
N SER A 291 -11.87 -2.29 -5.39
CA SER A 291 -13.33 -2.37 -5.35
C SER A 291 -13.96 -1.68 -4.13
N ASN A 292 -13.38 -0.54 -3.72
CA ASN A 292 -13.78 0.23 -2.56
C ASN A 292 -13.92 1.71 -2.93
N PRO A 293 -15.08 2.14 -3.47
CA PRO A 293 -15.29 3.51 -3.95
C PRO A 293 -15.19 4.58 -2.86
N ASP A 294 -15.33 4.17 -1.60
CA ASP A 294 -15.30 5.05 -0.43
C ASP A 294 -14.02 4.89 0.41
N MET A 295 -13.01 4.16 -0.09
CA MET A 295 -11.77 3.90 0.62
C MET A 295 -11.14 5.19 1.16
N PRO A 296 -10.97 5.33 2.48
CA PRO A 296 -10.17 6.39 3.10
C PRO A 296 -8.80 6.52 2.45
N PHE A 297 -8.45 7.75 2.06
CA PHE A 297 -7.16 8.05 1.47
C PHE A 297 -6.55 9.27 2.15
N LEU A 298 -5.66 9.02 3.10
CA LEU A 298 -5.01 10.06 3.90
C LEU A 298 -3.64 10.37 3.31
N PHE A 299 -3.21 11.62 3.37
CA PHE A 299 -1.92 12.01 2.80
C PHE A 299 -1.23 13.09 3.61
N VAL A 300 0.05 13.31 3.31
CA VAL A 300 0.91 14.24 4.05
C VAL A 300 1.28 15.41 3.17
N GLN A 301 1.06 16.63 3.66
CA GLN A 301 1.56 17.86 3.04
C GLN A 301 3.08 17.90 3.13
N LEU A 302 3.77 18.36 2.09
CA LEU A 302 5.23 18.38 2.07
C LEU A 302 5.80 19.25 3.19
N ALA A 303 6.95 18.82 3.73
CA ALA A 303 7.72 19.60 4.69
C ALA A 303 8.21 20.92 4.06
N PRO A 304 8.48 21.97 4.86
CA PRO A 304 8.82 23.31 4.36
C PRO A 304 10.26 23.43 3.83
N TYR A 305 10.76 22.43 3.12
CA TYR A 305 12.11 22.40 2.57
C TYR A 305 12.32 23.42 1.43
N THR A 306 13.43 24.17 1.45
CA THR A 306 13.65 25.31 0.53
C THR A 306 13.71 24.98 -0.97
N TYR A 307 13.94 23.73 -1.36
CA TYR A 307 14.14 23.31 -2.76
C TYR A 307 15.06 24.23 -3.57
N GLY A 308 16.21 24.61 -3.00
CA GLY A 308 17.17 25.49 -3.66
C GLY A 308 16.75 26.96 -3.73
N GLY A 309 15.83 27.39 -2.86
CA GLY A 309 15.37 28.78 -2.78
C GLY A 309 14.25 29.14 -3.75
N SER A 310 13.61 28.15 -4.38
CA SER A 310 12.45 28.40 -5.24
C SER A 310 11.29 28.97 -4.43
N VAL A 311 10.84 30.17 -4.78
CA VAL A 311 9.72 30.85 -4.11
C VAL A 311 8.35 30.28 -4.49
N THR A 312 8.26 29.48 -5.56
CA THR A 312 6.98 28.91 -6.05
C THR A 312 6.85 27.42 -5.81
N ALA A 313 7.95 26.65 -5.72
CA ALA A 313 7.89 25.19 -5.64
C ALA A 313 7.07 24.67 -4.45
N LEU A 314 7.16 25.31 -3.28
CA LEU A 314 6.38 24.93 -2.09
C LEU A 314 4.94 25.44 -2.13
N PRO A 315 4.67 26.74 -2.35
CA PRO A 315 3.29 27.24 -2.40
C PRO A 315 2.41 26.51 -3.41
N GLU A 316 2.92 26.23 -4.62
CA GLU A 316 2.13 25.58 -5.67
C GLU A 316 1.79 24.13 -5.34
N ILE A 317 2.76 23.34 -4.83
CA ILE A 317 2.50 21.96 -4.45
C ILE A 317 1.61 21.89 -3.20
N TRP A 318 1.78 22.79 -2.22
CA TRP A 318 0.91 22.88 -1.05
C TRP A 318 -0.54 23.23 -1.40
N GLU A 319 -0.74 24.13 -2.35
CA GLU A 319 -2.07 24.46 -2.87
C GLU A 319 -2.71 23.21 -3.50
N SER A 320 -1.96 22.50 -4.36
CA SER A 320 -2.47 21.27 -5.00
C SER A 320 -2.75 20.14 -4.01
N GLN A 321 -1.94 19.99 -2.96
CA GLN A 321 -2.16 19.02 -1.88
C GLN A 321 -3.38 19.42 -1.04
N THR A 322 -3.57 20.71 -0.76
CA THR A 322 -4.75 21.21 -0.05
C THR A 322 -6.01 21.00 -0.89
N ALA A 323 -5.96 21.27 -2.19
CA ALA A 323 -7.07 21.03 -3.12
C ALA A 323 -7.48 19.55 -3.17
N ALA A 324 -6.55 18.62 -2.93
CA ALA A 324 -6.87 17.19 -2.86
C ALA A 324 -7.84 16.81 -1.72
N LEU A 325 -8.05 17.68 -0.71
CA LEU A 325 -9.10 17.51 0.30
C LEU A 325 -10.52 17.60 -0.28
N GLN A 326 -10.70 18.12 -1.50
CA GLN A 326 -11.98 18.10 -2.21
C GLN A 326 -12.37 16.70 -2.67
N ILE A 327 -11.42 15.75 -2.73
CA ILE A 327 -11.70 14.36 -3.04
C ILE A 327 -12.39 13.74 -1.81
N LYS A 328 -13.56 13.11 -2.01
CA LYS A 328 -14.33 12.45 -0.95
C LYS A 328 -13.44 11.50 -0.13
N ASN A 329 -13.67 11.42 1.19
CA ASN A 329 -12.98 10.52 2.13
C ASN A 329 -11.45 10.66 2.09
N THR A 330 -10.96 11.90 2.04
CA THR A 330 -9.54 12.21 2.17
C THR A 330 -9.27 13.04 3.43
N GLY A 331 -8.01 13.04 3.85
CA GLY A 331 -7.50 13.82 4.98
C GLY A 331 -6.03 14.15 4.79
N MET A 332 -5.59 15.27 5.35
CA MET A 332 -4.23 15.80 5.14
C MET A 332 -3.54 16.08 6.47
N ALA A 333 -2.42 15.39 6.72
CA ALA A 333 -1.49 15.76 7.78
C ALA A 333 -0.60 16.92 7.30
N VAL A 334 -0.76 18.09 7.91
CA VAL A 334 0.14 19.24 7.73
C VAL A 334 1.46 18.95 8.45
N THR A 335 2.58 19.41 7.90
CA THR A 335 3.92 19.19 8.49
C THR A 335 4.76 20.47 8.63
N VAL A 336 4.19 21.63 8.28
CA VAL A 336 4.92 22.91 8.21
C VAL A 336 5.53 23.31 9.55
N ASP A 337 4.83 23.05 10.66
CA ASP A 337 5.21 23.39 12.03
C ASP A 337 6.14 22.38 12.70
N ILE A 338 6.23 21.15 12.17
CA ILE A 338 7.05 20.05 12.70
C ILE A 338 8.23 19.70 11.79
N GLY A 339 8.42 20.46 10.71
CA GLY A 339 9.54 20.35 9.78
C GLY A 339 10.50 21.55 9.87
N ASN A 340 11.49 21.58 8.98
CA ASN A 340 12.37 22.74 8.84
C ASN A 340 12.80 22.94 7.39
N ILE A 341 13.34 24.12 7.09
CA ILE A 341 13.65 24.51 5.72
C ILE A 341 14.91 23.83 5.13
N LYS A 342 15.71 23.18 5.97
CA LYS A 342 17.01 22.59 5.60
C LYS A 342 16.95 21.06 5.40
N ASP A 343 15.88 20.43 5.85
CA ASP A 343 15.74 18.97 5.84
C ASP A 343 14.51 18.55 5.02
N ILE A 344 14.75 17.85 3.92
CA ILE A 344 13.70 17.26 3.08
C ILE A 344 13.11 15.98 3.71
N HIS A 345 13.76 15.42 4.72
CA HIS A 345 13.33 14.24 5.47
C HIS A 345 13.22 14.50 6.99
N PRO A 346 12.33 15.40 7.46
CA PRO A 346 12.19 15.68 8.89
C PRO A 346 11.94 14.41 9.70
N ARG A 347 12.59 14.32 10.86
CA ARG A 347 12.66 13.10 11.68
C ARG A 347 11.48 12.89 12.63
N ASN A 348 10.70 13.94 12.91
CA ASN A 348 9.46 13.83 13.68
C ASN A 348 8.38 13.13 12.84
N LYS A 349 8.44 11.79 12.79
CA LYS A 349 7.43 10.96 12.12
C LYS A 349 6.29 10.60 13.07
N GLN A 350 6.48 10.77 14.37
CA GLN A 350 5.49 10.60 15.42
C GLN A 350 4.27 11.48 15.15
N ASP A 351 4.48 12.79 15.01
CA ASP A 351 3.37 13.73 14.83
C ASP A 351 2.71 13.58 13.45
N VAL A 352 3.47 13.19 12.42
CA VAL A 352 2.91 12.88 11.10
C VAL A 352 1.95 11.70 11.21
N GLY A 353 2.39 10.59 11.83
CA GLY A 353 1.57 9.40 12.05
C GLY A 353 0.33 9.70 12.91
N LYS A 354 0.51 10.45 14.01
CA LYS A 354 -0.58 10.90 14.88
C LYS A 354 -1.63 11.71 14.13
N ARG A 355 -1.21 12.71 13.34
CA ARG A 355 -2.14 13.56 12.56
C ARG A 355 -2.95 12.74 11.57
N LEU A 356 -2.34 11.78 10.88
CA LEU A 356 -3.07 10.85 10.02
C LEU A 356 -4.05 9.98 10.82
N ALA A 357 -3.65 9.49 11.99
CA ALA A 357 -4.52 8.66 12.83
C ALA A 357 -5.75 9.44 13.32
N LEU A 358 -5.58 10.71 13.71
CA LEU A 358 -6.69 11.57 14.09
C LEU A 358 -7.69 11.77 12.95
N TRP A 359 -7.22 11.95 11.71
CA TRP A 359 -8.09 11.99 10.53
C TRP A 359 -8.89 10.68 10.35
N ALA A 360 -8.25 9.52 10.52
CA ALA A 360 -8.95 8.23 10.47
C ALA A 360 -9.98 8.08 11.61
N LEU A 361 -9.61 8.45 12.84
CA LEU A 361 -10.51 8.39 14.01
C LEU A 361 -11.77 9.23 13.80
N ALA A 362 -11.62 10.46 13.29
CA ALA A 362 -12.75 11.33 13.02
C ALA A 362 -13.61 10.83 11.85
N ASN A 363 -12.99 10.60 10.69
CA ASN A 363 -13.73 10.41 9.44
C ASN A 363 -14.08 8.96 9.12
N THR A 364 -13.29 8.00 9.60
CA THR A 364 -13.49 6.57 9.34
C THR A 364 -14.17 5.88 10.53
N TYR A 365 -13.77 6.23 11.75
CA TYR A 365 -14.27 5.59 12.97
C TYR A 365 -15.32 6.44 13.71
N GLY A 366 -15.63 7.64 13.22
CA GLY A 366 -16.76 8.45 13.68
C GLY A 366 -16.58 9.08 15.06
N GLN A 367 -15.35 9.23 15.55
CA GLN A 367 -15.08 9.95 16.79
C GLN A 367 -15.36 11.45 16.61
N LYS A 368 -16.28 12.01 17.40
CA LYS A 368 -16.81 13.36 17.18
C LYS A 368 -16.11 14.46 17.99
N ASP A 369 -15.50 14.11 19.12
CA ASP A 369 -14.97 15.06 20.09
C ASP A 369 -13.43 15.12 20.10
N ILE A 370 -12.83 15.13 18.90
CA ILE A 370 -11.38 15.20 18.72
C ILE A 370 -10.98 16.31 17.73
N VAL A 371 -9.84 16.96 18.00
CA VAL A 371 -9.22 17.90 17.06
C VAL A 371 -8.33 17.12 16.10
N TYR A 372 -8.81 16.90 14.88
CA TYR A 372 -8.13 16.06 13.88
C TYR A 372 -7.50 16.83 12.71
N SER A 373 -7.80 18.12 12.60
CA SER A 373 -7.25 18.99 11.57
C SER A 373 -6.92 20.35 12.17
N GLY A 374 -5.93 21.03 11.58
CA GLY A 374 -5.70 22.44 11.82
C GLY A 374 -6.64 23.32 10.98
N PRO A 375 -6.58 24.65 11.15
CA PRO A 375 -7.43 25.57 10.43
C PRO A 375 -7.32 25.41 8.91
N LEU A 376 -8.44 25.13 8.25
CA LEU A 376 -8.52 25.07 6.79
C LEU A 376 -9.24 26.30 6.28
N TYR A 377 -8.62 27.03 5.34
CA TYR A 377 -9.23 28.20 4.73
C TYR A 377 -10.62 27.85 4.17
N LYS A 378 -11.62 28.65 4.53
CA LYS A 378 -13.01 28.51 4.08
C LYS A 378 -13.39 29.61 3.09
N SER A 379 -13.17 30.86 3.48
CA SER A 379 -13.53 32.03 2.67
C SER A 379 -12.86 33.29 3.21
N HIS A 380 -12.93 34.39 2.45
CA HIS A 380 -12.62 35.72 2.95
C HIS A 380 -13.64 36.76 2.43
N LYS A 381 -13.75 37.87 3.16
CA LYS A 381 -14.50 39.07 2.76
C LYS A 381 -13.59 40.29 2.84
N ILE A 382 -13.59 41.09 1.78
CA ILE A 382 -12.86 42.36 1.72
C ILE A 382 -13.86 43.50 1.99
N ASP A 383 -13.51 44.40 2.91
CA ASP A 383 -14.28 45.59 3.28
C ASP A 383 -13.32 46.78 3.43
N GLY A 384 -13.22 47.61 2.38
CA GLY A 384 -12.23 48.69 2.31
C GLY A 384 -10.81 48.17 2.48
N SER A 385 -10.15 48.59 3.56
CA SER A 385 -8.80 48.17 3.93
C SER A 385 -8.74 46.93 4.85
N LYS A 386 -9.88 46.30 5.14
CA LYS A 386 -9.98 45.13 6.02
C LYS A 386 -10.26 43.85 5.22
N VAL A 387 -9.54 42.78 5.55
CA VAL A 387 -9.85 41.42 5.09
C VAL A 387 -10.26 40.57 6.30
N THR A 388 -11.44 39.95 6.24
CA THR A 388 -11.90 38.99 7.25
C THR A 388 -11.82 37.59 6.66
N ILE A 389 -11.04 36.70 7.27
CA ILE A 389 -10.81 35.32 6.81
C ILE A 389 -11.58 34.36 7.71
N SER A 390 -12.26 33.39 7.11
CA SER A 390 -12.97 32.32 7.82
C SER A 390 -12.26 31.00 7.59
N PHE A 391 -12.22 30.16 8.62
CA PHE A 391 -11.60 28.84 8.60
C PHE A 391 -12.59 27.76 9.06
N ASN A 392 -12.47 26.57 8.51
CA ASN A 392 -12.97 25.33 9.11
C ASN A 392 -11.92 24.78 10.09
N HIS A 393 -12.31 23.87 10.99
CA HIS A 393 -11.41 23.16 11.91
C HIS A 393 -10.50 24.08 12.77
N VAL A 394 -11.10 25.02 13.49
CA VAL A 394 -10.35 25.97 14.33
C VAL A 394 -9.91 25.40 15.68
N GLY A 395 -10.35 24.20 16.06
CA GLY A 395 -10.06 23.60 17.37
C GLY A 395 -10.38 24.56 18.51
N ASP A 396 -9.39 24.80 19.38
CA ASP A 396 -9.49 25.74 20.51
C ASP A 396 -9.24 27.22 20.13
N GLY A 397 -8.87 27.51 18.87
CA GLY A 397 -8.65 28.87 18.39
C GLY A 397 -7.59 29.02 17.28
N LEU A 398 -7.44 30.24 16.75
CA LEU A 398 -6.51 30.63 15.68
C LEU A 398 -5.26 31.38 16.21
N ALA A 399 -4.87 31.13 17.47
CA ALA A 399 -3.99 31.98 18.26
C ALA A 399 -2.72 32.48 17.54
#